data_AF-A0A645DYZ7-F1
#
_entry.id   AF-A0A645DYZ7-F1
#
_cell.length_a   1.000
_cell.length_b   1.000
_cell.length_c   1.000
_cell.angle_alpha   90.00
_cell.angle_beta   90.00
_cell.angle_gamma   90.00
#
_symmetry.space_group_name_H-M   'P 1'
#
loop_
_entity.id
_entity.type
_entity.pdbx_description
1 polymer ?
#
loop_
_entity_poly.entity_id
_entity_poly.type
_entity_poly.pdbx_seq_one_letter_code
_entity_poly.pdbx_strand_id
1 'polypeptide(L)' 'MAAQMGIELLDEAQYFELQGLGECDLKTSSWIKTPDEVRALGGALYCDRRYGRVFVGHNGAESYYRVRGFRGWLQV' A
#
# COMPACT_ATOMS: atom_id res chain seq x y z
N MET A 1 -16.03 0.38 -6.07
CA MET A 1 -15.90 -1.04 -6.44
C MET A 1 -15.23 -1.86 -5.35
N ALA A 2 -13.92 -1.74 -5.08
CA ALA A 2 -13.25 -2.54 -4.02
C ALA A 2 -13.84 -2.34 -2.61
N ALA A 3 -14.05 -1.09 -2.19
CA ALA A 3 -14.69 -0.80 -0.90
C ALA A 3 -16.13 -1.36 -0.77
N GLN A 4 -16.87 -1.49 -1.88
CA GLN A 4 -18.21 -2.08 -1.87
C GLN A 4 -18.17 -3.61 -1.66
N MET A 5 -17.02 -4.23 -1.90
CA MET A 5 -16.76 -5.64 -1.62
C MET A 5 -16.18 -5.84 -0.21
N GLY A 6 -16.10 -4.80 0.63
CA GLY A 6 -15.49 -4.87 1.96
C GLY A 6 -13.96 -4.94 1.93
N ILE A 7 -13.32 -4.64 0.79
CA ILE A 7 -11.86 -4.66 0.68
C ILE A 7 -11.29 -3.34 1.20
N GLU A 8 -10.43 -3.43 2.21
CA GLU A 8 -9.69 -2.31 2.77
C GLU A 8 -8.23 -2.30 2.30
N LEU A 9 -7.59 -1.13 2.27
CA LEU A 9 -6.15 -1.03 2.03
C LEU A 9 -5.39 -1.55 3.24
N LEU A 10 -4.31 -2.31 3.01
CA LEU A 10 -3.39 -2.66 4.08
C LEU A 10 -2.78 -1.41 4.71
N ASP A 11 -2.60 -1.38 6.02
CA ASP A 11 -1.68 -0.45 6.66
C ASP A 11 -0.22 -0.96 6.63
N GLU A 12 0.71 -0.18 7.19
CA GLU A 12 2.14 -0.54 7.21
C GLU A 12 2.41 -1.85 7.97
N ALA A 13 1.71 -2.09 9.08
CA ALA A 13 1.90 -3.28 9.90
C ALA A 13 1.41 -4.53 9.17
N GLN A 14 0.21 -4.46 8.59
CA GLN A 14 -0.36 -5.54 7.79
C GLN A 14 0.48 -5.83 6.54
N TYR A 15 1.04 -4.81 5.90
CA TYR A 15 1.97 -5.01 4.79
C TYR A 15 3.25 -5.71 5.24
N PHE A 16 3.77 -5.41 6.44
CA PHE A 16 4.92 -6.10 7.00
C PHE A 16 4.61 -7.57 7.31
N GLU A 17 3.45 -7.85 7.88
CA GLU A 17 2.96 -9.22 8.12
C GLU A 17 2.82 -10.01 6.81
N LEU A 18 2.27 -9.38 5.76
CA LEU A 18 2.17 -9.97 4.42
C LEU A 18 3.54 -10.44 3.90
N GLN A 19 4.59 -9.63 4.11
CA GLN A 19 5.96 -9.97 3.69
C GLN A 19 6.57 -11.12 4.50
N GLY A 20 6.02 -11.43 5.68
CA GLY A 20 6.36 -12.62 6.47
C GLY A 20 5.75 -13.91 5.91
N LEU A 21 4.64 -13.82 5.19
CA LEU A 21 4.00 -14.96 4.52
C LEU A 21 4.67 -15.32 3.19
N GLY A 22 5.36 -14.36 2.58
CA GLY A 22 6.12 -14.55 1.36
C GLY A 22 6.60 -13.23 0.77
N GLU A 23 7.71 -13.29 0.01
CA GLU A 23 8.24 -12.09 -0.63
C GLU A 23 7.33 -11.63 -1.77
N CYS A 24 6.84 -10.39 -1.69
CA CYS A 24 6.06 -9.77 -2.74
C CYS A 24 6.50 -8.33 -3.00
N ASP A 25 6.02 -7.72 -4.08
CA ASP A 25 6.36 -6.34 -4.46
C ASP A 25 7.89 -6.12 -4.59
N LEU A 26 8.55 -7.12 -5.20
CA LEU A 26 9.99 -7.14 -5.46
C LEU A 26 10.42 -6.32 -6.68
N LYS A 27 9.46 -5.95 -7.54
CA LYS A 27 9.67 -5.21 -8.80
C LYS A 27 8.75 -4.00 -8.93
N THR A 28 7.60 -4.09 -8.29
CA THR A 28 6.59 -3.04 -8.19
C THR A 28 6.47 -2.58 -6.75
N SER A 29 5.59 -1.64 -6.52
CA SER A 29 5.20 -1.16 -5.20
C SER A 29 3.69 -1.04 -5.16
N SER A 30 3.17 -1.15 -3.96
CA SER A 30 1.73 -1.21 -3.72
C SER A 30 1.29 -0.05 -2.84
N TRP A 31 0.11 0.47 -3.14
CA TRP A 31 -0.59 1.38 -2.23
C TRP A 31 -0.90 0.70 -0.90
N ILE A 32 -0.70 1.47 0.14
CA ILE A 32 -1.17 1.17 1.49
C ILE A 32 -2.04 2.32 1.99
N LYS A 33 -2.71 2.09 3.11
CA LYS A 33 -3.54 3.07 3.79
C LYS A 33 -2.67 4.27 4.14
N THR A 34 -3.11 5.44 3.66
CA THR A 34 -2.46 6.72 3.95
C THR A 34 -3.24 7.39 5.08
N PRO A 35 -2.57 7.91 6.12
CA PRO A 35 -3.23 8.71 7.15
C PRO A 35 -3.99 9.90 6.56
N ASP A 36 -5.12 10.26 7.16
CA ASP A 36 -6.02 11.28 6.63
C ASP A 36 -5.33 12.65 6.56
N GLU A 37 -4.46 12.97 7.52
CA GLU A 37 -3.67 14.20 7.55
C GLU A 37 -2.66 14.30 6.39
N VAL A 38 -2.06 13.18 5.98
CA VAL A 38 -1.16 13.13 4.81
C VAL A 38 -1.97 13.24 3.52
N ARG A 39 -3.13 12.57 3.48
CA ARG A 39 -4.04 12.62 2.33
C ARG A 39 -4.58 14.03 2.11
N ALA A 40 -4.93 14.76 3.18
CA ALA A 40 -5.42 16.12 3.12
C ALA A 40 -4.42 17.09 2.46
N LEU A 41 -3.13 16.79 2.54
CA LEU A 41 -2.05 17.53 1.89
C LEU A 41 -1.74 17.02 0.47
N GLY A 42 -2.56 16.10 -0.08
CA GLY A 42 -2.37 15.49 -1.39
C GLY A 42 -1.32 14.37 -1.42
N GLY A 43 -0.82 13.96 -0.26
CA GLY A 43 0.15 12.87 -0.12
C GLY A 43 -0.49 11.49 -0.17
N ALA A 44 0.35 10.49 -0.43
CA ALA A 44 -0.03 9.10 -0.33
C ALA A 44 1.16 8.17 -0.07
N LEU A 45 0.90 7.11 0.69
CA LEU A 45 1.91 6.11 1.09
C LEU A 45 1.89 4.88 0.18
N TYR A 46 3.08 4.31 -0.01
CA TYR A 46 3.26 3.04 -0.70
C TYR A 46 4.38 2.23 -0.06
N CYS A 47 4.38 0.92 -0.31
CA CYS A 47 5.42 0.02 0.13
C CYS A 47 6.00 -0.81 -1.03
N ASP A 48 7.26 -1.20 -0.90
CA ASP A 48 7.90 -2.26 -1.70
C ASP A 48 8.93 -3.04 -0.88
N ARG A 49 9.45 -4.12 -1.47
CA ARG A 49 10.57 -4.88 -0.92
C ARG A 49 11.75 -4.86 -1.88
N ARG A 50 12.86 -4.27 -1.43
CA ARG A 50 14.12 -4.19 -2.18
C ARG A 50 15.27 -4.59 -1.30
N TYR A 51 16.26 -5.26 -1.87
CA TYR A 51 17.48 -5.62 -1.12
C TYR A 51 17.20 -6.41 0.16
N GLY A 52 16.15 -7.26 0.17
CA GLY A 52 15.74 -8.02 1.35
C GLY A 52 15.06 -7.20 2.46
N ARG A 53 14.69 -5.94 2.21
CA ARG A 53 14.09 -5.02 3.18
C ARG A 53 12.80 -4.40 2.65
N VAL A 54 11.83 -4.21 3.55
CA VAL A 54 10.61 -3.46 3.26
C VAL A 54 10.86 -1.97 3.40
N PHE A 55 10.43 -1.19 2.41
CA PHE A 55 10.48 0.26 2.43
C PHE A 55 9.07 0.83 2.41
N VAL A 56 8.88 1.89 3.17
CA VAL A 56 7.69 2.75 3.11
C VAL A 56 8.14 4.07 2.49
N GLY A 57 7.46 4.49 1.45
CA GLY A 57 7.70 5.75 0.76
C GLY A 57 6.42 6.56 0.65
N HIS A 58 6.56 7.81 0.22
CA HIS A 58 5.43 8.69 -0.05
C HIS A 58 5.56 9.35 -1.43
N ASN A 59 4.42 9.71 -2.02
CA ASN A 59 4.34 10.53 -3.23
C ASN A 59 3.06 11.36 -3.23
N GLY A 60 2.84 12.16 -4.26
CA GLY A 60 1.53 12.75 -4.54
C GLY A 60 0.52 11.68 -4.90
N ALA A 61 -0.72 11.81 -4.43
CA ALA A 61 -1.80 10.87 -4.73
C ALA A 61 -2.08 10.79 -6.24
N GLU A 62 -2.22 11.93 -6.92
CA GLU A 62 -2.63 11.97 -8.33
C GLU A 62 -1.60 11.36 -9.29
N SER A 63 -0.32 11.67 -9.08
CA SER A 63 0.78 11.21 -9.95
C SER A 63 0.95 9.70 -9.94
N TYR A 64 0.45 9.04 -8.90
CA TYR A 64 0.93 7.73 -8.52
C TYR A 64 -0.23 6.72 -8.46
N TYR A 65 -1.44 7.14 -8.05
CA TYR A 65 -2.64 6.27 -8.01
C TYR A 65 -3.02 5.74 -9.39
N ARG A 66 -2.62 6.45 -10.44
CA ARG A 66 -2.98 6.13 -11.82
C ARG A 66 -2.27 4.90 -12.39
N VAL A 67 -1.15 4.48 -11.80
CA VAL A 67 -0.21 3.52 -12.41
C VAL A 67 0.18 2.35 -11.51
N ARG A 68 -0.32 2.27 -10.27
CA ARG A 68 0.07 1.24 -9.30
C ARG A 68 -1.15 0.54 -8.69
N GLY A 69 -0.98 -0.76 -8.45
CA GLY A 69 -1.96 -1.58 -7.72
C GLY A 69 -1.88 -1.36 -6.21
N PHE A 70 -2.84 -1.94 -5.50
CA PHE A 70 -2.88 -1.91 -4.05
C PHE A 70 -2.96 -3.33 -3.49
N ARG A 71 -2.55 -3.50 -2.23
CA ARG A 71 -2.81 -4.73 -1.47
C ARG A 71 -4.07 -4.53 -0.64
N GLY A 72 -5.01 -5.44 -0.79
CA GLY A 72 -6.31 -5.40 -0.12
C GLY A 72 -6.42 -6.44 0.98
N TRP A 73 -6.98 -6.05 2.12
CA TRP A 73 -7.46 -6.95 3.16
C TRP A 73 -8.96 -7.17 2.97
N LEU A 74 -9.39 -8.42 3.01
CA LEU A 74 -10.80 -8.79 3.03
C LEU A 74 -11.02 -9.78 4.17
N GLN A 75 -11.88 -9.41 5.11
CA GLN A 75 -12.33 -10.31 6.16
C GLN A 75 -13.57 -11.06 5.66
N VAL A 76 -13.49 -12.40 5.64
CA VAL A 76 -14.56 -13.32 5.19
C VAL A 76 -15.15 -14.10 6.35
#